data_AF-A0A519I8Q8-F1
#
_entry.id   AF-A0A519I8Q8-F1
#
_cell.length_a   1.000
_cell.length_b   1.000
_cell.length_c   1.000
_cell.angle_alpha   90.00
_cell.angle_beta   90.00
_cell.angle_gamma   90.00
#
_symmetry.space_group_name_H-M   'P 1'
#
loop_
_entity.id
_entity.type
_entity.pdbx_description
1 polymer ?
#
loop_
_entity_poly.entity_id
_entity_poly.type
_entity_poly.pdbx_seq_one_letter_code
_entity_poly.pdbx_strand_id
1 'polypeptide(L)' 'MPQGDKSSYTDKQKRQAAHIEKGYEQRGVPEKEAEARAWATVNKETGGG' A
#
# COMPACT_ATOMS: atom_id res chain seq x y z
N MET A 1 -11.74 2.78 11.00
CA MET A 1 -11.87 1.43 10.41
C MET A 1 -10.89 0.52 11.14
N PRO A 2 -11.21 -0.74 11.51
CA PRO A 2 -10.22 -1.62 12.12
C PRO A 2 -9.22 -1.98 11.01
N GLN A 3 -8.12 -1.25 10.97
CA GLN A 3 -7.07 -1.46 9.98
C GLN A 3 -6.31 -2.70 10.46
N GLY A 4 -6.35 -3.78 9.68
CA GLY A 4 -5.42 -4.88 9.83
C GLY A 4 -4.02 -4.30 10.00
N ASP A 5 -3.33 -4.76 11.04
CA ASP A 5 -2.02 -4.24 11.40
C ASP A 5 -1.08 -4.40 10.18
N LYS A 6 -0.38 -3.34 9.79
CA LYS A 6 0.55 -3.36 8.63
C LYS A 6 1.61 -4.47 8.78
N SER A 7 1.80 -4.98 10.00
CA SER A 7 2.64 -6.13 10.32
C SER A 7 2.21 -7.43 9.60
N SER A 8 0.94 -7.59 9.21
CA SER A 8 0.41 -8.77 8.52
C SER A 8 0.74 -8.82 7.01
N TYR A 9 1.36 -7.78 6.46
CA TYR A 9 1.73 -7.77 5.05
C TYR A 9 2.75 -8.87 4.76
N THR A 10 2.33 -9.84 3.96
CA THR A 10 3.23 -10.80 3.33
C THR A 10 4.28 -10.07 2.50
N ASP A 11 5.44 -10.68 2.28
CA ASP A 11 6.50 -10.07 1.47
C ASP A 11 6.07 -9.78 0.03
N LYS A 12 5.04 -10.47 -0.47
CA LYS A 12 4.40 -10.16 -1.75
C LYS A 12 3.63 -8.84 -1.68
N GLN A 13 2.79 -8.66 -0.65
CA GLN A 13 2.03 -7.42 -0.44
C GLN A 13 2.94 -6.21 -0.21
N LYS A 14 4.05 -6.38 0.55
CA LYS A 14 5.05 -5.31 0.75
C LYS A 14 5.68 -4.86 -0.58
N ARG A 15 6.10 -5.81 -1.42
CA ARG A 15 6.67 -5.50 -2.74
C ARG A 15 5.66 -4.83 -3.66
N GLN A 16 4.41 -5.26 -3.62
CA GLN A 16 3.34 -4.69 -4.42
C GLN A 16 3.01 -3.25 -3.98
N ALA A 17 2.91 -3.02 -2.67
CA ALA A 17 2.71 -1.69 -2.11
C ALA A 17 3.85 -0.74 -2.51
N ALA A 18 5.12 -1.15 -2.33
CA ALA A 18 6.28 -0.35 -2.70
C ALA A 18 6.30 0.01 -4.20
N HIS A 19 5.86 -0.90 -5.08
CA HIS A 19 5.78 -0.60 -6.51
C HIS A 19 4.68 0.44 -6.81
N ILE A 20 3.53 0.34 -6.15
CA ILE A 20 2.41 1.26 -6.34
C ILE A 20 2.76 2.66 -5.79
N GLU A 21 3.36 2.71 -4.60
CA GLU A 21 3.86 3.92 -3.95
C GLU A 21 4.82 4.68 -4.87
N LYS A 22 5.86 4.00 -5.37
CA LYS A 22 6.81 4.58 -6.32
C LYS A 22 6.12 5.15 -7.57
N GLY A 23 5.06 4.51 -8.04
CA GLY A 23 4.25 5.01 -9.16
C GLY A 23 3.50 6.30 -8.85
N TYR A 24 3.05 6.49 -7.61
CA TYR A 24 2.42 7.72 -7.14
C TYR A 24 3.43 8.84 -6.87
N GLU A 25 4.59 8.52 -6.28
CA GLU A 25 5.69 9.47 -6.10
C GLU A 25 6.18 10.03 -7.44
N GLN A 26 6.33 9.18 -8.46
CA GLN A 26 6.68 9.61 -9.82
C GLN A 26 5.62 10.52 -10.45
N ARG A 27 4.36 10.43 -10.00
CA ARG A 27 3.27 11.32 -10.41
C ARG A 27 3.20 12.59 -9.57
N GLY A 28 4.14 12.80 -8.65
CA GLY A 28 4.22 13.97 -7.77
C GLY A 28 3.33 13.89 -6.53
N VAL A 29 2.81 12.71 -6.19
CA VAL A 29 2.06 12.52 -4.94
C VAL A 29 3.05 12.47 -3.77
N PRO A 30 2.79 13.17 -2.65
CA PRO A 30 3.62 13.07 -1.45
C PRO A 30 3.73 11.64 -0.93
N GLU A 31 4.91 11.23 -0.47
CA GLU A 31 5.23 9.89 0.05
C GLU A 31 4.15 9.35 1.00
N LYS A 32 3.75 10.12 2.02
CA LYS A 32 2.70 9.71 2.98
C LYS A 32 1.36 9.38 2.32
N GLU A 33 1.00 10.11 1.27
CA GLU A 33 -0.24 9.89 0.54
C GLU A 33 -0.08 8.74 -0.47
N ALA A 34 1.08 8.61 -1.08
CA ALA A 34 1.44 7.48 -1.93
C ALA A 34 1.40 6.15 -1.15
N GLU A 35 1.98 6.11 0.05
CA GLU A 35 1.97 4.96 0.96
C GLU A 35 0.53 4.58 1.35
N ALA A 36 -0.30 5.56 1.73
CA ALA A 36 -1.69 5.33 2.10
C ALA A 36 -2.52 4.78 0.92
N ARG A 37 -2.31 5.33 -0.29
CA ARG A 37 -2.95 4.87 -1.53
C ARG A 37 -2.49 3.47 -1.92
N ALA A 38 -1.20 3.19 -1.80
CA ALA A 38 -0.62 1.88 -2.07
C ALA A 38 -1.16 0.82 -1.10
N TRP A 39 -1.23 1.16 0.19
CA TRP A 39 -1.80 0.30 1.23
C TRP A 39 -3.28 -0.03 0.94
N ALA A 40 -4.09 0.99 0.64
CA ALA A 40 -5.49 0.79 0.30
C ALA A 40 -5.70 -0.08 -0.96
N THR A 41 -4.82 0.08 -1.96
CA THR A 41 -4.87 -0.71 -3.20
C THR A 41 -4.59 -2.18 -2.93
N VAL A 42 -3.51 -2.49 -2.20
CA VAL A 42 -3.13 -3.86 -1.86
C VAL A 42 -4.17 -4.54 -0.97
N ASN A 43 -4.74 -3.83 0.01
CA ASN A 43 -5.80 -4.37 0.85
C ASN A 43 -7.07 -4.69 0.04
N LYS A 44 -7.43 -3.82 -0.91
CA LYS A 44 -8.58 -4.06 -1.80
C LYS A 44 -8.38 -5.28 -2.68
N GLU A 45 -7.17 -5.51 -3.19
CA GLU A 45 -6.86 -6.67 -4.04
C GLU A 45 -6.78 -7.98 -3.27
N THR A 46 -6.34 -7.95 -2.01
CA THR A 46 -6.12 -9.16 -1.20
C THR A 46 -7.25 -9.47 -0.23
N GLY A 47 -8.30 -8.65 -0.19
CA GLY A 47 -9.48 -8.85 0.65
C GLY A 47 -9.33 -8.38 2.11
N GLY A 48 -8.18 -7.76 2.43
CA GLY A 48 -7.85 -7.34 3.79
C GLY A 48 -7.43 -8.52 4.68
N GLY A 49 -6.22 -8.43 5.23
CA GLY A 49 -5.86 -9.17 6.43
C GLY A 49 -6.47 -8.51 7.67
#